data_AF-A0A497MLD5-F1
#
_entry.id   AF-A0A497MLD5-F1
#
_cell.length_a   1.000
_cell.length_b   1.000
_cell.length_c   1.000
_cell.angle_alpha   90.00
_cell.angle_beta   90.00
_cell.angle_gamma   90.00
#
_symmetry.space_group_name_H-M   'P 1'
#
loop_
_entity.id
_entity.type
_entity.pdbx_description
1 polymer ?
#
loop_
_entity_poly.entity_id
_entity_poly.type
_entity_poly.pdbx_seq_one_letter_code
_entity_poly.pdbx_strand_id
1 'polypeptide(L)'
;MNDIHGYRKRLESARRRLAKLKQGKLLLSFLNHLEALGLSTGRVAKYANHLCALMKHCPFNPTMAERRDIERVIAWINAQPYKSSTKDDLKLTVRKLVQYAKYGSCTRETPTPPEVAWFKVKSASKDCRVRPESLLTSDEIKALIRAAENERDKALISTLFEGALRPGELLNMKVGSVEFKEDYCIISVEGKTGLKRIPLVASYRPLLEWLQKHPRREDPDAPLWASLSNNSKGGQVSYTYLRKLLKKLAEKAGIKKPV
;
A
#
# COMPACT_ATOMS: atom_id res chain seq x y z
N MET A 1 2.72 -9.63 -10.10
CA MET A 1 3.30 -8.82 -9.01
C MET A 1 2.98 -9.50 -7.69
N ASN A 2 3.99 -9.73 -6.84
CA ASN A 2 3.80 -10.42 -5.57
C ASN A 2 3.02 -9.55 -4.57
N ASP A 3 2.17 -10.17 -3.76
CA ASP A 3 1.31 -9.47 -2.79
C ASP A 3 2.06 -9.15 -1.49
N ILE A 4 3.08 -8.30 -1.59
CA ILE A 4 3.92 -7.87 -0.46
C ILE A 4 3.14 -7.15 0.65
N HIS A 5 1.92 -6.70 0.35
CA HIS A 5 1.01 -5.98 1.26
C HIS A 5 -0.12 -6.85 1.82
N GLY A 6 -0.27 -8.09 1.36
CA GLY A 6 -1.34 -9.00 1.78
C GLY A 6 -2.75 -8.53 1.41
N TYR A 7 -2.90 -7.79 0.31
CA TYR A 7 -4.19 -7.28 -0.16
C TYR A 7 -5.20 -8.39 -0.46
N ARG A 8 -4.75 -9.53 -1.00
CA ARG A 8 -5.64 -10.67 -1.33
C ARG A 8 -6.30 -11.22 -0.06
N LYS A 9 -5.51 -11.53 0.97
CA LYS A 9 -6.00 -12.01 2.27
C LYS A 9 -6.95 -10.99 2.93
N ARG A 10 -6.64 -9.70 2.83
CA ARG A 10 -7.48 -8.62 3.36
C ARG A 10 -8.82 -8.51 2.62
N LEU A 11 -8.81 -8.68 1.30
CA LEU A 11 -10.02 -8.68 0.48
C LEU A 11 -10.90 -9.89 0.80
N GLU A 12 -10.34 -11.09 0.84
CA GLU A 12 -11.07 -12.32 1.21
C GLU A 12 -11.71 -12.20 2.60
N SER A 13 -10.95 -11.72 3.58
CA SER A 13 -11.48 -11.49 4.94
C SER A 13 -12.61 -10.46 4.94
N ALA A 14 -12.51 -9.39 4.15
CA ALA A 14 -13.59 -8.42 4.00
C ALA A 14 -14.82 -9.03 3.31
N ARG A 15 -14.65 -9.79 2.22
CA ARG A 15 -15.74 -10.50 1.53
C ARG A 15 -16.51 -11.42 2.48
N ARG A 16 -15.81 -12.22 3.30
CA ARG A 16 -16.44 -13.09 4.32
C ARG A 16 -17.28 -12.32 5.33
N ARG A 17 -16.84 -11.12 5.75
CA ARG A 17 -17.60 -10.27 6.67
C ARG A 17 -18.82 -9.65 5.99
N LEU A 18 -18.66 -9.15 4.76
CA LEU A 18 -19.74 -8.54 3.98
C LEU A 18 -20.83 -9.56 3.63
N ALA A 19 -20.45 -10.81 3.33
CA ALA A 19 -21.38 -11.90 3.00
C ALA A 19 -22.42 -12.16 4.10
N LYS A 20 -22.07 -11.91 5.37
CA LYS A 20 -22.93 -12.12 6.54
C LYS A 20 -23.93 -10.99 6.78
N LEU A 21 -23.83 -9.88 6.05
CA LEU A 21 -24.71 -8.73 6.21
C LEU A 21 -26.01 -8.90 5.43
N LYS A 22 -27.08 -8.21 5.86
CA LYS A 22 -28.40 -8.23 5.19
C LYS A 22 -28.31 -7.93 3.69
N GLN A 23 -27.47 -6.98 3.29
CA GLN A 23 -27.22 -6.60 1.89
C GLN A 23 -26.00 -7.29 1.28
N GLY A 24 -25.57 -8.43 1.84
CA GLY A 24 -24.32 -9.09 1.47
C GLY A 24 -24.19 -9.42 -0.01
N LYS A 25 -25.27 -9.92 -0.65
CA LYS A 25 -25.28 -10.21 -2.09
C LYS A 25 -24.93 -8.98 -2.93
N LEU A 26 -25.61 -7.85 -2.70
CA LEU A 26 -25.36 -6.58 -3.40
C LEU A 26 -23.92 -6.08 -3.18
N LEU A 27 -23.44 -6.13 -1.94
CA LEU A 27 -22.09 -5.66 -1.59
C LEU A 27 -21.01 -6.50 -2.27
N LEU A 28 -21.20 -7.82 -2.37
CA LEU A 28 -20.27 -8.70 -3.07
C LEU A 28 -20.32 -8.50 -4.60
N SER A 29 -21.52 -8.33 -5.17
CA SER A 29 -21.67 -8.00 -6.59
C SER A 29 -20.99 -6.67 -6.95
N PHE A 30 -21.10 -5.67 -6.06
CA PHE A 30 -20.37 -4.41 -6.22
C PHE A 30 -18.85 -4.62 -6.23
N LEU A 31 -18.29 -5.45 -5.34
CA LEU A 31 -16.85 -5.75 -5.36
C LEU A 31 -16.43 -6.48 -6.65
N ASN A 32 -17.24 -7.40 -7.15
CA ASN A 32 -16.99 -8.09 -8.41
C ASN A 32 -17.05 -7.10 -9.60
N HIS A 33 -17.99 -6.15 -9.57
CA HIS A 33 -18.05 -5.09 -10.57
C HIS A 33 -16.80 -4.21 -10.53
N LEU A 34 -16.28 -3.85 -9.35
CA LEU A 34 -15.02 -3.10 -9.24
C LEU A 34 -13.83 -3.89 -9.83
N GLU A 35 -13.79 -5.21 -9.64
CA GLU A 35 -12.78 -6.08 -10.28
C GLU A 35 -12.96 -6.13 -11.80
N ALA A 36 -14.20 -6.23 -12.29
CA ALA A 36 -14.52 -6.22 -13.72
C ALA A 36 -14.13 -4.89 -14.40
N LEU A 37 -14.16 -3.78 -13.66
CA LEU A 37 -13.64 -2.48 -14.10
C LEU A 37 -12.10 -2.39 -14.08
N GLY A 38 -11.40 -3.48 -13.77
CA GLY A 38 -9.94 -3.55 -13.80
C GLY A 38 -9.24 -2.88 -12.61
N LEU A 39 -9.94 -2.63 -11.50
CA LEU A 39 -9.30 -2.06 -10.32
C LEU A 39 -8.33 -3.05 -9.67
N SER A 40 -7.18 -2.55 -9.20
CA SER A 40 -6.20 -3.38 -8.50
C SER A 40 -6.78 -4.01 -7.22
N THR A 41 -6.31 -5.20 -6.86
CA THR A 41 -6.74 -5.91 -5.64
C THR A 41 -6.63 -5.04 -4.39
N GLY A 42 -5.57 -4.22 -4.28
CA GLY A 42 -5.42 -3.28 -3.17
C GLY A 42 -6.50 -2.20 -3.12
N ARG A 43 -6.96 -1.71 -4.28
CA ARG A 43 -8.06 -0.75 -4.38
C ARG A 43 -9.39 -1.39 -4.00
N VAL A 44 -9.67 -2.59 -4.49
CA VAL A 44 -10.90 -3.34 -4.16
C VAL A 44 -10.91 -3.71 -2.67
N ALA A 45 -9.78 -4.17 -2.11
CA ALA A 45 -9.63 -4.43 -0.68
C ALA A 45 -9.90 -3.17 0.17
N LYS A 46 -9.51 -1.99 -0.31
CA LYS A 46 -9.82 -0.71 0.36
C LYS A 46 -11.33 -0.47 0.40
N TYR A 47 -12.01 -0.55 -0.74
CA TYR A 47 -13.46 -0.41 -0.80
C TYR A 47 -14.16 -1.44 0.09
N ALA A 48 -13.79 -2.72 0.01
CA ALA A 48 -14.36 -3.77 0.85
C ALA A 48 -14.24 -3.49 2.35
N ASN A 49 -13.09 -2.99 2.81
CA ASN A 49 -12.90 -2.64 4.23
C ASN A 49 -13.70 -1.39 4.64
N HIS A 50 -13.83 -0.40 3.75
CA HIS A 50 -14.70 0.76 3.99
C HIS A 50 -16.17 0.35 4.06
N LEU A 51 -16.62 -0.55 3.19
CA LEU A 51 -17.98 -1.11 3.25
C LEU A 51 -18.22 -1.84 4.57
N CYS A 52 -17.26 -2.64 5.05
CA CYS A 52 -17.36 -3.28 6.36
C CYS A 52 -17.56 -2.27 7.49
N ALA A 53 -16.82 -1.16 7.48
CA ALA A 53 -16.94 -0.12 8.50
C ALA A 53 -18.28 0.62 8.40
N LEU A 54 -18.65 1.06 7.19
CA LEU A 54 -19.90 1.77 6.94
C LEU A 54 -21.11 0.93 7.33
N MET A 55 -21.18 -0.31 6.87
CA MET A 55 -22.33 -1.18 7.14
C MET A 55 -22.41 -1.65 8.59
N LYS A 56 -21.27 -1.67 9.31
CA LYS A 56 -21.26 -1.97 10.76
C LYS A 56 -21.85 -0.83 11.58
N HIS A 57 -21.53 0.42 11.24
CA HIS A 57 -21.89 1.59 12.07
C HIS A 57 -23.14 2.33 11.59
N CYS A 58 -23.41 2.32 10.30
CA CYS A 58 -24.56 2.98 9.68
C CYS A 58 -25.15 2.05 8.61
N PRO A 59 -25.81 0.93 9.00
CA PRO A 59 -26.44 0.04 8.05
C PRO A 59 -27.52 0.79 7.26
N PHE A 60 -27.51 0.62 5.94
CA PHE A 60 -28.54 1.17 5.04
C PHE A 60 -28.72 0.24 3.84
N ASN A 61 -29.82 0.37 3.10
CA ASN A 61 -30.04 -0.36 1.85
C ASN A 61 -29.69 0.54 0.67
N PRO A 62 -28.56 0.32 -0.05
CA PRO A 62 -28.14 1.22 -1.13
C PRO A 62 -29.14 1.32 -2.29
N THR A 63 -29.94 0.29 -2.55
CA THR A 63 -30.94 0.28 -3.63
C THR A 63 -32.13 1.18 -3.31
N MET A 64 -32.57 1.16 -2.05
CA MET A 64 -33.73 1.91 -1.55
C MET A 64 -33.34 3.19 -0.81
N ALA A 65 -32.05 3.53 -0.77
CA ALA A 65 -31.56 4.64 0.03
C ALA A 65 -32.13 5.96 -0.49
N GLU A 66 -32.73 6.71 0.43
CA GLU A 66 -33.14 8.09 0.21
C GLU A 66 -32.05 9.06 0.66
N ARG A 67 -32.20 10.34 0.31
CA ARG A 67 -31.27 11.40 0.72
C ARG A 67 -31.04 11.42 2.24
N ARG A 68 -32.10 11.23 3.05
CA ARG A 68 -32.02 11.23 4.51
C ARG A 68 -31.14 10.10 5.06
N ASP A 69 -31.17 8.92 4.44
CA ASP A 69 -30.30 7.80 4.83
C ASP A 69 -28.84 8.10 4.53
N ILE A 70 -28.58 8.68 3.35
CA ILE A 70 -27.23 9.08 2.96
C ILE A 70 -26.71 10.19 3.87
N GLU A 71 -27.53 11.19 4.20
CA GLU A 71 -27.17 12.25 5.15
C GLU A 71 -26.74 11.68 6.51
N ARG A 72 -27.44 10.67 7.03
CA ARG A 72 -27.04 9.97 8.27
C ARG A 72 -25.65 9.32 8.14
N VAL A 73 -25.37 8.66 7.02
CA VAL A 73 -24.05 8.04 6.77
C VAL A 73 -22.96 9.12 6.65
N ILE A 74 -23.21 10.20 5.91
CA ILE A 74 -22.24 11.28 5.73
C ILE A 74 -21.99 12.04 7.04
N ALA A 75 -23.02 12.26 7.86
CA ALA A 75 -22.89 12.84 9.19
C ALA A 75 -21.98 11.99 10.08
N TRP A 76 -22.19 10.66 10.10
CA TRP A 76 -21.32 9.74 10.83
C TRP A 76 -19.86 9.84 10.36
N ILE A 77 -19.60 9.84 9.04
CA ILE A 77 -18.25 9.98 8.47
C ILE A 77 -17.59 11.29 8.93
N ASN A 78 -18.34 12.40 8.88
CA ASN A 78 -17.83 13.71 9.25
C ASN A 78 -17.51 13.81 10.75
N ALA A 79 -18.31 13.15 11.60
CA ALA A 79 -18.13 13.10 13.05
C ALA A 79 -16.91 12.26 13.49
N GLN A 80 -16.37 11.39 12.62
CA GLN A 80 -15.22 10.56 13.01
C GLN A 80 -13.93 11.40 13.19
N PRO A 81 -13.05 11.04 14.13
CA PRO A 81 -11.73 11.66 14.29
C PRO A 81 -10.72 11.16 13.24
N TYR A 82 -11.19 10.94 12.01
CA TYR A 82 -10.36 10.48 10.90
C TYR A 82 -9.72 11.63 10.15
N LYS A 83 -8.61 11.34 9.47
CA LYS A 83 -8.02 12.23 8.49
C LYS A 83 -9.00 12.57 7.38
N SER A 84 -8.84 13.77 6.82
CA SER A 84 -9.64 14.25 5.69
C SER A 84 -9.62 13.28 4.51
N SER A 85 -8.46 12.78 4.12
CA SER A 85 -8.32 11.77 3.05
C SER A 85 -9.08 10.47 3.32
N THR A 86 -9.10 10.01 4.57
CA THR A 86 -9.90 8.82 4.96
C THR A 86 -11.39 9.12 4.87
N LYS A 87 -11.84 10.30 5.32
CA LYS A 87 -13.24 10.73 5.18
C LYS A 87 -13.63 10.82 3.70
N ASP A 88 -12.76 11.37 2.86
CA ASP A 88 -12.96 11.50 1.42
C ASP A 88 -13.07 10.12 0.74
N ASP A 89 -12.22 9.16 1.11
CA ASP A 89 -12.32 7.80 0.60
C ASP A 89 -13.60 7.06 1.05
N LEU A 90 -14.07 7.30 2.29
CA LEU A 90 -15.35 6.76 2.77
C LEU A 90 -16.53 7.37 1.98
N LYS A 91 -16.54 8.69 1.79
CA LYS A 91 -17.54 9.40 0.97
C LYS A 91 -17.55 8.89 -0.47
N LEU A 92 -16.37 8.68 -1.06
CA LEU A 92 -16.25 8.09 -2.40
C LEU A 92 -16.84 6.67 -2.45
N THR A 93 -16.61 5.88 -1.41
CA THR A 93 -17.15 4.52 -1.31
C THR A 93 -18.68 4.53 -1.27
N VAL A 94 -19.27 5.41 -0.45
CA VAL A 94 -20.74 5.60 -0.40
C VAL A 94 -21.29 6.00 -1.77
N ARG A 95 -20.70 7.01 -2.41
CA ARG A 95 -21.13 7.46 -3.75
C ARG A 95 -21.12 6.33 -4.77
N LYS A 96 -19.99 5.61 -4.88
CA LYS A 96 -19.87 4.51 -5.85
C LYS A 96 -20.83 3.36 -5.56
N LEU A 97 -21.07 3.03 -4.29
CA LEU A 97 -21.99 1.97 -3.92
C LEU A 97 -23.43 2.32 -4.31
N VAL A 98 -23.90 3.54 -4.01
CA VAL A 98 -25.26 3.98 -4.35
C VAL A 98 -25.43 4.10 -5.87
N GLN A 99 -24.41 4.62 -6.55
CA GLN A 99 -24.38 4.69 -8.02
C GLN A 99 -24.51 3.30 -8.66
N TYR A 100 -23.72 2.34 -8.18
CA TYR A 100 -23.82 0.95 -8.63
C TYR A 100 -25.18 0.32 -8.30
N ALA A 101 -25.72 0.56 -7.10
CA ALA A 101 -26.99 -0.01 -6.68
C ALA A 101 -28.19 0.51 -7.50
N LYS A 102 -28.13 1.74 -7.99
CA LYS A 102 -29.21 2.37 -8.77
C LYS A 102 -29.06 2.19 -10.29
N TYR A 103 -27.83 2.16 -10.80
CA TYR A 103 -27.57 2.17 -12.25
C TYR A 103 -26.79 0.94 -12.75
N GLY A 104 -26.43 0.00 -11.87
CA GLY A 104 -25.65 -1.19 -12.23
C GLY A 104 -24.17 -0.92 -12.54
N SER A 105 -23.72 0.34 -12.44
CA SER A 105 -22.35 0.76 -12.73
C SER A 105 -21.88 1.88 -11.80
N CYS A 106 -20.57 2.07 -11.66
CA CYS A 106 -19.98 3.17 -10.89
C CYS A 106 -18.81 3.86 -11.61
N THR A 107 -18.83 3.82 -12.94
CA THR A 107 -17.85 4.50 -13.79
C THR A 107 -18.07 6.02 -13.78
N ARG A 108 -17.14 6.76 -14.39
CA ARG A 108 -17.21 8.23 -14.44
C ARG A 108 -18.37 8.71 -15.32
N GLU A 109 -18.71 7.92 -16.33
CA GLU A 109 -19.77 8.17 -17.32
C GLU A 109 -21.15 7.84 -16.74
N THR A 110 -21.20 7.04 -15.67
CA THR A 110 -22.46 6.73 -15.01
C THR A 110 -23.00 8.01 -14.34
N PRO A 111 -24.30 8.35 -14.50
CA PRO A 111 -24.91 9.47 -13.80
C PRO A 111 -24.73 9.36 -12.28
N THR A 112 -24.62 10.50 -11.59
CA THR A 112 -24.56 10.52 -10.12
C THR A 112 -25.98 10.60 -9.56
N PRO A 113 -26.43 9.65 -8.73
CA PRO A 113 -27.77 9.69 -8.16
C PRO A 113 -27.99 10.95 -7.30
N PRO A 114 -29.20 11.55 -7.30
CA PRO A 114 -29.51 12.75 -6.52
C PRO A 114 -29.17 12.62 -5.02
N GLU A 115 -29.32 11.42 -4.46
CA GLU A 115 -29.10 11.12 -3.04
C GLU A 115 -27.63 11.28 -2.63
N VAL A 116 -26.69 11.22 -3.57
CA VAL A 116 -25.25 11.35 -3.34
C VAL A 116 -24.59 12.53 -4.09
N ALA A 117 -25.36 13.27 -4.88
CA ALA A 117 -24.87 14.39 -5.69
C ALA A 117 -24.57 15.65 -4.85
N TRP A 118 -25.30 15.87 -3.76
CA TRP A 118 -25.26 17.11 -2.97
C TRP A 118 -23.97 17.33 -2.15
N PHE A 119 -23.24 16.27 -1.79
CA PHE A 119 -22.00 16.41 -1.01
C PHE A 119 -20.75 16.39 -1.89
N LYS A 120 -19.67 17.02 -1.43
CA LYS A 120 -18.35 16.91 -2.08
C LYS A 120 -17.58 15.72 -1.51
N VAL A 121 -16.95 14.93 -2.39
CA VAL A 121 -16.09 13.81 -1.98
C VAL A 121 -14.74 14.29 -1.50
N LYS A 122 -14.11 15.23 -2.20
CA LYS A 122 -12.80 15.78 -1.80
C LYS A 122 -12.97 17.00 -0.92
N SER A 123 -12.32 16.99 0.23
CA SER A 123 -12.16 18.14 1.10
C SER A 123 -11.03 19.05 0.61
N ALA A 124 -11.11 20.35 0.91
CA ALA A 124 -10.12 21.34 0.45
C ALA A 124 -8.76 21.26 1.18
N SER A 125 -8.67 20.49 2.28
CA SER A 125 -7.47 20.43 3.10
C SER A 125 -6.33 19.70 2.39
N LYS A 126 -5.18 20.36 2.22
CA LYS A 126 -3.92 19.71 1.84
C LYS A 126 -3.18 19.30 3.12
N ASP A 127 -3.18 18.01 3.46
CA ASP A 127 -2.37 17.47 4.57
C ASP A 127 -0.89 17.37 4.11
N CYS A 128 -0.08 18.39 4.40
CA CYS A 128 1.37 18.34 4.17
C CYS A 128 2.06 17.75 5.41
N ARG A 129 2.16 16.42 5.43
CA ARG A 129 2.58 15.65 6.61
C ARG A 129 4.09 15.61 6.83
N VAL A 130 4.87 15.62 5.74
CA VAL A 130 6.33 15.48 5.82
C VAL A 130 6.94 16.87 5.78
N ARG A 131 7.61 17.24 6.87
CA ARG A 131 8.39 18.48 6.93
C ARG A 131 9.87 18.18 6.66
N PRO A 132 10.64 19.09 6.07
CA PRO A 132 12.07 18.87 5.82
C PRO A 132 12.84 18.40 7.07
N GLU A 133 12.49 18.92 8.24
CA GLU A 133 13.15 18.60 9.52
C GLU A 133 12.88 17.17 9.99
N SER A 134 11.81 16.54 9.47
CA SER A 134 11.47 15.14 9.75
C SER A 134 12.22 14.14 8.87
N LEU A 135 12.95 14.61 7.86
CA LEU A 135 13.76 13.75 6.99
C LEU A 135 15.03 13.28 7.72
N LEU A 136 15.47 12.07 7.42
CA LEU A 136 16.72 11.54 7.95
C LEU A 136 17.92 12.24 7.31
N THR A 137 18.94 12.52 8.12
CA THR A 137 20.24 13.01 7.65
C THR A 137 21.09 11.86 7.12
N SER A 138 22.15 12.18 6.37
CA SER A 138 23.12 11.18 5.90
C SER A 138 23.72 10.36 7.05
N ASP A 139 24.00 10.99 8.19
CA ASP A 139 24.57 10.30 9.36
C ASP A 139 23.57 9.39 10.06
N GLU A 140 22.29 9.79 10.11
CA GLU A 140 21.21 8.93 10.61
C GLU A 140 21.03 7.71 9.68
N ILE A 141 21.10 7.89 8.36
CA ILE A 141 21.04 6.78 7.39
C ILE A 141 22.23 5.82 7.59
N LYS A 142 23.46 6.34 7.72
CA LYS A 142 24.64 5.53 8.03
C LYS A 142 24.49 4.80 9.36
N ALA A 143 23.89 5.43 10.37
CA ALA A 143 23.61 4.79 11.66
C ALA A 143 22.60 3.63 11.52
N LEU A 144 21.55 3.79 10.70
CA LEU A 144 20.61 2.70 10.39
C LEU A 144 21.32 1.51 9.72
N ILE A 145 22.18 1.78 8.74
CA ILE A 145 22.95 0.74 8.04
C ILE A 145 23.89 0.02 9.02
N ARG A 146 24.61 0.75 9.87
CA ARG A 146 25.49 0.16 10.89
C ARG A 146 24.74 -0.69 11.93
N ALA A 147 23.51 -0.30 12.28
CA ALA A 147 22.67 -1.02 13.23
C ALA A 147 22.10 -2.35 12.67
N ALA A 148 22.16 -2.56 11.35
CA ALA A 148 21.64 -3.77 10.72
C ALA A 148 22.53 -4.99 10.97
N GLU A 149 21.89 -6.10 11.38
CA GLU A 149 22.56 -7.31 11.87
C GLU A 149 23.06 -8.24 10.74
N ASN A 150 22.57 -8.07 9.52
CA ASN A 150 22.92 -8.92 8.37
C ASN A 150 23.08 -8.09 7.09
N GLU A 151 23.82 -8.65 6.13
CA GLU A 151 24.18 -8.02 4.85
C GLU A 151 22.96 -7.67 4.01
N ARG A 152 21.92 -8.53 4.03
CA ARG A 152 20.66 -8.28 3.33
C ARG A 152 19.98 -7.01 3.84
N ASP A 153 19.88 -6.82 5.15
CA ASP A 153 19.25 -5.63 5.73
C ASP A 153 20.12 -4.39 5.48
N LYS A 154 21.45 -4.49 5.56
CA LYS A 154 22.38 -3.39 5.21
C LYS A 154 22.17 -2.94 3.76
N ALA A 155 22.18 -3.88 2.82
CA ALA A 155 21.98 -3.63 1.40
C ALA A 155 20.58 -3.05 1.13
N LEU A 156 19.55 -3.59 1.78
CA LEU A 156 18.18 -3.14 1.63
C LEU A 156 18.02 -1.67 2.05
N ILE A 157 18.55 -1.30 3.21
CA ILE A 157 18.46 0.06 3.74
C ILE A 157 19.27 1.03 2.86
N SER A 158 20.50 0.66 2.48
CA SER A 158 21.33 1.45 1.57
C SER A 158 20.59 1.76 0.26
N THR A 159 20.05 0.71 -0.37
CA THR A 159 19.33 0.80 -1.65
C THR A 159 18.05 1.62 -1.54
N LEU A 160 17.30 1.46 -0.45
CA LEU A 160 16.07 2.23 -0.20
C LEU A 160 16.34 3.74 -0.20
N PHE A 161 17.37 4.17 0.53
CA PHE A 161 17.65 5.60 0.72
C PHE A 161 18.36 6.21 -0.48
N GLU A 162 19.36 5.55 -1.05
CA GLU A 162 20.09 6.06 -2.23
C GLU A 162 19.20 6.11 -3.47
N GLY A 163 18.40 5.05 -3.71
CA GLY A 163 17.49 4.99 -4.85
C GLY A 163 16.18 5.76 -4.65
N ALA A 164 15.94 6.33 -3.46
CA ALA A 164 14.69 6.99 -3.07
C ALA A 164 13.43 6.18 -3.45
N LEU A 165 13.52 4.85 -3.31
CA LEU A 165 12.54 3.92 -3.86
C LEU A 165 11.26 3.88 -3.03
N ARG A 166 10.11 3.74 -3.69
CA ARG A 166 8.90 3.35 -2.97
C ARG A 166 9.08 1.92 -2.44
N PRO A 167 8.50 1.58 -1.28
CA PRO A 167 8.56 0.21 -0.75
C PRO A 167 8.11 -0.86 -1.75
N GLY A 168 7.13 -0.57 -2.60
CA GLY A 168 6.68 -1.50 -3.64
C GLY A 168 7.66 -1.64 -4.81
N GLU A 169 8.44 -0.61 -5.13
CA GLU A 169 9.50 -0.67 -6.15
C GLU A 169 10.70 -1.46 -5.58
N LEU A 170 11.14 -1.12 -4.37
CA LEU A 170 12.23 -1.81 -3.68
C LEU A 170 11.94 -3.29 -3.46
N LEU A 171 10.83 -3.63 -2.79
CA LEU A 171 10.60 -5.00 -2.33
C LEU A 171 10.32 -5.98 -3.48
N ASN A 172 9.90 -5.51 -4.64
CA ASN A 172 9.66 -6.34 -5.83
C ASN A 172 10.90 -6.49 -6.73
N MET A 173 12.05 -5.93 -6.35
CA MET A 173 13.31 -6.19 -7.05
C MET A 173 13.63 -7.69 -7.05
N LYS A 174 14.21 -8.13 -8.16
CA LYS A 174 14.73 -9.48 -8.36
C LYS A 174 16.26 -9.45 -8.36
N VAL A 175 16.89 -10.62 -8.23
CA VAL A 175 18.34 -10.74 -8.35
C VAL A 175 18.83 -10.13 -9.67
N GLY A 176 18.16 -10.43 -10.79
CA GLY A 176 18.46 -9.85 -12.10
C GLY A 176 18.12 -8.36 -12.25
N SER A 177 17.56 -7.71 -11.22
CA SER A 177 17.32 -6.25 -11.24
C SER A 177 18.59 -5.45 -11.04
N VAL A 178 19.72 -6.06 -10.64
CA VAL A 178 20.98 -5.37 -10.32
C VAL A 178 22.04 -5.72 -11.34
N GLU A 179 22.58 -4.70 -12.01
CA GLU A 179 23.68 -4.82 -12.96
C GLU A 179 24.92 -4.15 -12.37
N PHE A 180 25.96 -4.92 -12.06
CA PHE A 180 27.22 -4.38 -11.55
C PHE A 180 28.10 -3.84 -12.69
N LYS A 181 28.71 -2.68 -12.42
CA LYS A 181 29.78 -2.07 -13.21
C LYS A 181 31.05 -2.04 -12.35
N GLU A 182 32.08 -1.33 -12.81
CA GLU A 182 33.38 -1.27 -12.13
C GLU A 182 33.25 -0.71 -10.70
N ASP A 183 32.71 0.50 -10.55
CA ASP A 183 32.61 1.18 -9.23
C ASP A 183 31.18 1.53 -8.79
N TYR A 184 30.17 1.08 -9.55
CA TYR A 184 28.76 1.36 -9.27
C TYR A 184 27.86 0.24 -9.80
N CYS A 185 26.59 0.27 -9.46
CA CYS A 185 25.60 -0.66 -10.02
C CYS A 185 24.41 0.10 -10.58
N ILE A 186 23.70 -0.51 -11.53
CA ILE A 186 22.46 0.03 -12.09
C ILE A 186 21.33 -0.89 -11.63
N ILE A 187 20.36 -0.32 -10.93
CA ILE A 187 19.15 -1.05 -10.56
C ILE A 187 18.02 -0.77 -11.55
N SER A 188 17.24 -1.79 -11.88
CA SER A 188 16.04 -1.69 -12.70
C SER A 188 14.79 -1.95 -11.85
N VAL A 189 13.94 -0.94 -11.69
CA VAL A 189 12.74 -1.00 -10.85
C VAL A 189 11.50 -0.57 -11.63
N GLU A 190 10.37 -1.23 -11.38
CA GLU A 190 9.10 -0.91 -12.00
C GLU A 190 8.09 -0.43 -10.94
N GLY A 191 7.50 0.74 -11.18
CA GLY A 191 6.50 1.32 -10.30
C GLY A 191 5.33 1.91 -11.07
N LYS A 192 4.49 2.68 -10.37
CA LYS A 192 3.33 3.35 -10.98
C LYS A 192 3.71 4.25 -12.17
N THR A 193 4.93 4.80 -12.15
CA THR A 193 5.43 5.71 -13.19
C THR A 193 6.23 4.99 -14.27
N GLY A 194 6.12 3.65 -14.37
CA GLY A 194 6.87 2.84 -15.33
C GLY A 194 8.22 2.37 -14.81
N LEU A 195 9.00 1.81 -15.74
CA LEU A 195 10.36 1.29 -15.51
C LEU A 195 11.35 2.44 -15.31
N LYS A 196 12.26 2.29 -14.34
CA LYS A 196 13.37 3.20 -14.09
C LYS A 196 14.67 2.42 -13.99
N ARG A 197 15.73 2.97 -14.56
CA ARG A 197 17.11 2.54 -14.32
C ARG A 197 17.80 3.60 -13.48
N ILE A 198 18.31 3.23 -12.32
CA ILE A 198 18.88 4.16 -11.34
C ILE A 198 20.31 3.70 -11.04
N PRO A 199 21.33 4.53 -11.31
CA PRO A 199 22.70 4.23 -10.87
C PRO A 199 22.83 4.42 -9.36
N LEU A 200 23.49 3.48 -8.69
CA LEU A 200 23.79 3.49 -7.26
C LEU A 200 25.29 3.28 -7.05
N VAL A 201 25.91 4.18 -6.30
CA VAL A 201 27.34 4.17 -5.96
C VAL A 201 27.52 3.70 -4.52
N ALA A 202 26.82 4.31 -3.55
CA ALA A 202 26.97 3.99 -2.13
C ALA A 202 26.49 2.56 -1.80
N SER A 203 25.47 2.08 -2.52
CA SER A 203 24.88 0.76 -2.35
C SER A 203 25.62 -0.34 -3.11
N TYR A 204 26.63 -0.01 -3.91
CA TYR A 204 27.41 -0.99 -4.67
C TYR A 204 27.98 -2.10 -3.78
N ARG A 205 28.79 -1.73 -2.77
CA ARG A 205 29.43 -2.71 -1.87
C ARG A 205 28.40 -3.50 -1.04
N PRO A 206 27.41 -2.86 -0.37
CA PRO A 206 26.37 -3.61 0.34
C PRO A 206 25.62 -4.61 -0.55
N LEU A 207 25.26 -4.22 -1.78
CA LEU A 207 24.56 -5.11 -2.71
C LEU A 207 25.44 -6.27 -3.16
N LEU A 208 26.72 -6.02 -3.43
CA LEU A 208 27.67 -7.06 -3.83
C LEU A 208 27.86 -8.10 -2.71
N GLU A 209 28.11 -7.64 -1.47
CA GLU A 209 28.24 -8.50 -0.29
C GLU A 209 26.99 -9.34 -0.05
N TRP A 210 25.81 -8.74 -0.22
CA TRP A 210 24.56 -9.46 -0.07
C TRP A 210 24.37 -10.51 -1.17
N LEU A 211 24.59 -10.15 -2.44
CA LEU A 211 24.38 -11.07 -3.57
C LEU A 211 25.34 -12.27 -3.53
N GLN A 212 26.57 -12.10 -3.04
CA GLN A 212 27.50 -13.21 -2.82
C GLN A 212 26.94 -14.28 -1.86
N LYS A 213 26.20 -13.84 -0.83
CA LYS A 213 25.58 -14.70 0.21
C LYS A 213 24.12 -15.05 -0.07
N HIS A 214 23.56 -14.55 -1.18
CA HIS A 214 22.14 -14.71 -1.48
C HIS A 214 21.81 -16.19 -1.75
N PRO A 215 20.78 -16.77 -1.09
CA PRO A 215 20.50 -18.21 -1.16
C PRO A 215 20.10 -18.72 -2.55
N ARG A 216 19.70 -17.81 -3.44
CA ARG A 216 19.27 -18.09 -4.82
C ARG A 216 19.95 -17.16 -5.81
N ARG A 217 21.24 -16.85 -5.62
CA ARG A 217 21.96 -15.84 -6.40
C ARG A 217 22.06 -16.15 -7.90
N GLU A 218 21.99 -17.42 -8.29
CA GLU A 218 22.05 -17.86 -9.68
C GLU A 218 20.68 -17.80 -10.39
N ASP A 219 19.60 -17.50 -9.66
CA ASP A 219 18.26 -17.35 -10.22
C ASP A 219 17.93 -15.86 -10.40
N PRO A 220 17.97 -15.32 -11.64
CA PRO A 220 17.69 -13.91 -11.89
C PRO A 220 16.25 -13.52 -11.55
N ASP A 221 15.33 -14.47 -11.49
CA ASP A 221 13.93 -14.24 -11.15
C ASP A 221 13.64 -14.34 -9.64
N ALA A 222 14.62 -14.79 -8.85
CA ALA A 222 14.49 -14.84 -7.40
C ALA A 222 14.31 -13.43 -6.80
N PRO A 223 13.51 -13.29 -5.72
CA PRO A 223 13.41 -12.00 -5.02
C PRO A 223 14.77 -11.57 -4.49
N LEU A 224 15.21 -10.34 -4.79
CA LEU A 224 16.48 -9.80 -4.30
C LEU A 224 16.51 -9.77 -2.77
N TRP A 225 15.39 -9.41 -2.16
CA TRP A 225 15.23 -9.33 -0.72
C TRP A 225 14.65 -10.62 -0.17
N ALA A 226 15.48 -11.65 -0.14
CA ALA A 226 15.13 -12.94 0.43
C ALA A 226 14.94 -12.88 1.96
N SER A 227 14.00 -13.68 2.45
CA SER A 227 13.80 -13.96 3.86
C SER A 227 14.88 -14.92 4.33
N LEU A 228 15.46 -14.61 5.49
CA LEU A 228 16.47 -15.41 6.18
C LEU A 228 15.85 -16.30 7.28
N SER A 229 14.53 -16.25 7.48
CA SER A 229 13.83 -17.07 8.47
C SER A 229 13.72 -18.52 7.99
N ASN A 230 13.89 -19.48 8.91
CA ASN A 230 13.78 -20.92 8.61
C ASN A 230 12.47 -21.29 7.89
N ASN A 231 11.34 -20.69 8.30
CA ASN A 231 10.02 -21.05 7.76
C ASN A 231 9.70 -20.40 6.40
N SER A 232 10.56 -19.53 5.89
CA SER A 232 10.33 -18.80 4.64
C SER A 232 11.62 -18.54 3.86
N LYS A 233 12.66 -19.33 4.11
CA LYS A 233 14.03 -19.10 3.61
C LYS A 233 14.01 -18.98 2.09
N GLY A 234 14.61 -17.90 1.57
CA GLY A 234 14.63 -17.64 0.12
C GLY A 234 13.33 -17.06 -0.46
N GLY A 235 12.25 -16.98 0.33
CA GLY A 235 11.01 -16.30 -0.05
C GLY A 235 11.13 -14.77 0.06
N GLN A 236 10.24 -14.02 -0.60
CA GLN A 236 10.27 -12.56 -0.58
C GLN A 236 9.89 -11.98 0.79
N VAL A 237 10.60 -10.96 1.26
CA VAL A 237 10.19 -10.21 2.46
C VAL A 237 8.94 -9.37 2.21
N SER A 238 8.11 -9.22 3.25
CA SER A 238 6.87 -8.43 3.17
C SER A 238 7.08 -6.94 3.45
N TYR A 239 6.10 -6.11 3.09
CA TYR A 239 6.06 -4.71 3.52
C TYR A 239 6.07 -4.56 5.05
N THR A 240 5.40 -5.49 5.75
CA THR A 240 5.39 -5.51 7.22
C THR A 240 6.78 -5.77 7.79
N TYR A 241 7.57 -6.64 7.14
CA TYR A 241 8.96 -6.86 7.50
C TYR A 241 9.77 -5.56 7.40
N LEU A 242 9.75 -4.91 6.24
CA LEU A 242 10.46 -3.64 6.02
C LEU A 242 10.11 -2.58 7.07
N ARG A 243 8.81 -2.40 7.34
CA ARG A 243 8.34 -1.43 8.34
C ARG A 243 8.85 -1.76 9.75
N LYS A 244 8.87 -3.03 10.13
CA LYS A 244 9.39 -3.47 11.43
C LYS A 244 10.90 -3.31 11.50
N LEU A 245 11.61 -3.64 10.42
CA LEU A 245 13.05 -3.47 10.29
C LEU A 245 13.44 -2.01 10.51
N LEU A 246 12.86 -1.08 9.74
CA LEU A 246 13.16 0.36 9.86
C LEU A 246 12.97 0.88 11.29
N LYS A 247 11.88 0.48 11.95
CA LYS A 247 11.61 0.85 13.35
C LYS A 247 12.64 0.27 14.32
N LYS A 248 12.95 -1.03 14.20
CA LYS A 248 13.94 -1.72 15.03
C LYS A 248 15.32 -1.05 14.89
N LEU A 249 15.71 -0.72 13.65
CA LEU A 249 17.01 -0.09 13.38
C LEU A 249 17.04 1.35 13.89
N ALA A 250 15.95 2.11 13.74
CA ALA A 250 15.86 3.47 14.26
C ALA A 250 15.99 3.51 15.79
N GLU A 251 15.29 2.60 16.48
CA GLU A 251 15.40 2.45 17.94
C GLU A 251 16.83 2.12 18.37
N LYS A 252 17.47 1.14 17.72
CA LYS A 252 18.88 0.79 17.98
C LYS A 252 19.86 1.92 17.72
N ALA A 253 19.60 2.73 16.70
CA ALA A 253 20.44 3.87 16.31
C ALA A 253 20.13 5.14 17.14
N GLY A 254 19.18 5.10 18.09
CA GLY A 254 18.78 6.25 18.88
C GLY A 254 18.02 7.35 18.09
N ILE A 255 17.47 7.01 16.93
CA ILE A 255 16.79 7.95 16.03
C ILE A 255 15.34 8.12 16.48
N LYS A 256 14.98 9.35 16.88
CA LYS A 256 13.62 9.69 17.36
C LYS A 256 12.68 10.15 16.25
N LYS A 257 13.19 10.39 15.04
CA LYS A 257 12.39 10.81 13.87
C LYS A 257 11.40 9.71 13.46
N PRO A 258 10.25 10.07 12.85
CA PRO A 258 9.29 9.08 12.39
C PRO A 258 9.83 8.30 11.19
N VAL A 259 10.01 6.98 11.36
CA VAL A 259 10.49 6.03 10.35
C VAL A 259 9.44 4.97 10.01
#